data_AF-A0A3P1CL63-F1
#
_entry.id   AF-A0A3P1CL63-F1
#
_cell.length_a   1.000
_cell.length_b   1.000
_cell.length_c   1.000
_cell.angle_alpha   90.00
_cell.angle_beta   90.00
_cell.angle_gamma   90.00
#
_symmetry.space_group_name_H-M   'P 1'
#
loop_
_entity.id
_entity.type
_entity.pdbx_description
1 polymer ?
#
loop_
_entity_poly.entity_id
_entity_poly.type
_entity_poly.pdbx_seq_one_letter_code
_entity_poly.pdbx_strand_id
1 'polypeptide(L)'
;MKLKKYFILVFISLLGGCADRSFWVDDVSEKQTFIVKKSSPIPMIDPLVKVYVKGYLDGKALVYIPNGPGIIDDFYTIKLNKGYIKKGLSRAFTYQQFSIVYQPITAKSGHLEIDVDAP
;
A
#
# COMPACT_ATOMS: atom_id res chain seq x y z
N MET A 1 -19.85 20.82 31.97
CA MET A 1 -19.41 20.76 30.55
C MET A 1 -17.88 20.75 30.53
N LYS A 2 -17.24 19.58 30.36
CA LYS A 2 -15.77 19.45 30.36
C LYS A 2 -15.30 19.13 28.95
N LEU A 3 -14.81 20.16 28.26
CA LEU A 3 -14.26 20.09 26.90
C LEU A 3 -12.87 19.44 26.97
N LYS A 4 -12.78 18.12 26.75
CA LYS A 4 -11.48 17.45 26.58
C LYS A 4 -10.99 17.72 25.15
N LYS A 5 -10.02 18.64 25.04
CA LYS A 5 -9.25 18.92 23.82
C LYS A 5 -8.50 17.65 23.43
N TYR A 6 -8.94 16.98 22.36
CA TYR A 6 -8.14 15.95 21.72
C TYR A 6 -6.99 16.63 20.97
N PHE A 7 -5.78 16.36 21.43
CA PHE A 7 -4.52 16.64 20.74
C PHE A 7 -4.54 15.89 19.41
N ILE A 8 -4.87 16.58 18.31
CA ILE A 8 -4.61 16.06 16.97
C ILE A 8 -3.14 16.36 16.69
N LEU A 9 -2.31 15.34 16.86
CA LEU A 9 -0.90 15.35 16.47
C LEU A 9 -0.87 15.26 14.94
N VAL A 10 -0.84 16.41 14.28
CA VAL A 10 -0.62 16.50 12.83
C VAL A 10 0.85 16.18 12.58
N PHE A 11 1.14 14.95 12.17
CA PHE A 11 2.46 14.58 11.67
C PHE A 11 2.63 15.18 10.28
N ILE A 12 3.19 16.40 10.22
CA ILE A 12 3.55 17.06 8.98
C ILE A 12 4.85 16.42 8.49
N SER A 13 4.76 15.37 7.66
CA SER A 13 5.91 14.84 6.93
C SER A 13 6.23 15.75 5.74
N LEU A 14 7.05 16.77 6.00
CA LEU A 14 7.60 17.73 5.05
C LEU A 14 9.10 17.43 4.82
N LEU A 15 9.39 16.35 4.09
CA LEU A 15 10.67 16.07 3.44
C LEU A 15 10.29 15.31 2.16
N GLY A 16 10.36 15.90 0.98
CA GLY A 16 11.62 16.10 0.27
C GLY A 16 11.69 15.03 -0.81
N GLY A 17 11.64 15.43 -2.08
CA GLY A 17 11.43 14.53 -3.22
C GLY A 17 12.41 13.36 -3.31
N CYS A 18 11.93 12.20 -2.90
CA CYS A 18 12.16 10.91 -3.55
C CYS A 18 10.76 10.33 -3.72
N ALA A 19 10.46 9.75 -4.88
CA ALA A 19 9.22 8.99 -4.99
C ALA A 19 9.37 7.81 -4.02
N ASP A 20 8.78 7.90 -2.83
CA ASP A 20 8.81 6.82 -1.86
C ASP A 20 8.16 5.60 -2.52
N ARG A 21 9.03 4.67 -2.92
CA ARG A 21 8.69 3.39 -3.51
C ARG A 21 8.55 2.31 -2.45
N SER A 22 8.66 2.68 -1.17
CA SER A 22 8.51 1.77 -0.05
C SER A 22 7.61 2.42 0.97
N PHE A 23 6.58 1.69 1.40
CA PHE A 23 5.57 2.15 2.32
C PHE A 23 5.50 1.23 3.54
N TRP A 24 5.58 1.81 4.72
CA TRP A 24 5.28 1.11 5.96
C TRP A 24 3.79 1.13 6.23
N VAL A 25 3.25 0.01 6.69
CA VAL A 25 1.89 -0.04 7.24
C VAL A 25 1.97 0.36 8.71
N ASP A 26 1.61 1.61 9.01
CA ASP A 26 1.76 2.21 10.34
C ASP A 26 0.95 1.47 11.42
N ASP A 27 -0.36 1.33 11.21
CA ASP A 27 -1.25 0.48 12.00
C ASP A 27 -1.82 -0.65 11.13
N VAL A 28 -1.37 -1.88 11.37
CA VAL A 28 -1.82 -3.07 10.61
C VAL A 28 -3.28 -3.45 10.90
N SER A 29 -3.91 -2.88 11.92
CA SER A 29 -5.32 -3.10 12.23
C SER A 29 -6.26 -2.17 11.45
N GLU A 30 -5.72 -1.16 10.78
CA GLU A 30 -6.47 -0.17 10.00
C GLU A 30 -6.21 -0.28 8.50
N LYS A 31 -7.19 0.15 7.71
CA LYS A 31 -7.06 0.23 6.26
C LYS A 31 -6.18 1.43 5.89
N GLN A 32 -5.21 1.22 5.01
CA GLN A 32 -4.30 2.28 4.56
C GLN A 32 -4.22 2.32 3.04
N THR A 33 -4.03 3.53 2.48
CA THR A 33 -3.96 3.75 1.03
C THR A 33 -2.71 4.56 0.70
N PHE A 34 -1.89 4.02 -0.19
CA PHE A 34 -0.63 4.60 -0.63
C PHE A 34 -0.75 5.04 -2.08
N ILE A 35 -0.32 6.26 -2.40
CA ILE A 35 -0.38 6.80 -3.76
C ILE A 35 1.00 6.64 -4.41
N VAL A 36 1.04 5.90 -5.51
CA VAL A 36 2.25 5.67 -6.30
C VAL A 36 2.17 6.52 -7.57
N LYS A 37 3.21 7.33 -7.79
CA LYS A 37 3.40 8.10 -9.03
C LYS A 37 4.50 7.44 -9.83
N LYS A 38 4.27 7.25 -11.13
CA LYS A 38 5.31 6.76 -12.04
C LYS A 38 6.40 7.81 -12.22
N SER A 39 7.64 7.34 -12.35
CA SER A 39 8.80 8.20 -12.61
C SER A 39 8.94 8.60 -14.07
N SER A 40 8.51 7.76 -15.02
CA SER A 40 8.74 8.02 -16.44
C SER A 40 7.58 8.77 -17.10
N PRO A 41 7.83 9.93 -17.74
CA PRO A 41 6.85 10.65 -18.54
C PRO A 41 6.68 10.06 -19.96
N ILE A 42 7.41 8.99 -20.31
CA ILE A 42 7.45 8.45 -21.67
C ILE A 42 6.19 7.60 -21.95
N PRO A 43 5.37 7.95 -22.96
CA PRO A 43 4.00 7.43 -23.10
C PRO A 43 3.85 6.06 -23.80
N MET A 44 4.90 5.25 -23.99
CA MET A 44 4.86 4.25 -25.09
C MET A 44 4.85 2.76 -24.74
N ILE A 45 4.94 2.33 -23.49
CA ILE A 45 4.77 0.91 -23.12
C ILE A 45 4.11 0.87 -21.76
N ASP A 46 3.08 0.04 -21.53
CA ASP A 46 2.53 -0.19 -20.19
C ASP A 46 3.64 -0.73 -19.28
N PRO A 47 4.27 0.09 -18.40
CA PRO A 47 5.36 -0.39 -17.59
C PRO A 47 4.86 -1.48 -16.65
N LEU A 48 5.67 -2.52 -16.51
CA LEU A 48 5.44 -3.56 -15.52
C LEU A 48 5.66 -2.96 -14.14
N VAL A 49 4.58 -2.78 -13.38
CA VAL A 49 4.64 -2.43 -11.96
C VAL A 49 4.81 -3.72 -11.17
N LYS A 50 5.76 -3.73 -10.24
CA LYS A 50 5.93 -4.81 -9.27
C LYS A 50 5.60 -4.30 -7.89
N VAL A 51 4.71 -4.99 -7.19
CA VAL A 51 4.43 -4.75 -5.77
C VAL A 51 4.97 -5.92 -4.99
N TYR A 52 5.74 -5.64 -3.96
CA TYR A 52 6.33 -6.63 -3.09
C TYR A 52 6.01 -6.31 -1.64
N VAL A 53 5.58 -7.31 -0.88
CA VAL A 53 5.17 -7.17 0.50
C VAL A 53 6.01 -8.11 1.35
N LYS A 54 6.65 -7.56 2.38
CA LYS A 54 7.44 -8.32 3.35
C LYS A 54 7.11 -7.92 4.79
N GLY A 55 7.28 -8.86 5.72
CA GLY A 55 7.09 -8.59 7.14
C GLY A 55 6.43 -9.76 7.88
N TYR A 56 5.59 -9.45 8.87
CA TYR A 56 4.88 -10.42 9.68
C TYR A 56 3.50 -9.89 10.10
N LEU A 57 2.48 -10.75 10.12
CA LEU A 57 1.15 -10.44 10.66
C LEU A 57 0.69 -11.51 11.66
N ASP A 58 -0.08 -11.10 12.67
CA ASP A 58 -0.79 -12.02 13.57
C ASP A 58 -2.11 -12.59 12.99
N GLY A 59 -2.56 -12.07 11.86
CA GLY A 59 -3.81 -12.41 11.20
C GLY A 59 -3.73 -12.31 9.68
N LYS A 60 -4.89 -12.17 9.03
CA LYS A 60 -5.02 -12.09 7.57
C LYS A 60 -5.24 -10.66 7.11
N ALA A 61 -4.74 -10.34 5.92
CA ALA A 61 -4.94 -9.05 5.27
C ALA A 61 -4.84 -9.21 3.74
N LEU A 62 -5.15 -8.13 3.02
CA LEU A 62 -5.00 -8.00 1.57
C LEU A 62 -4.12 -6.78 1.27
N VAL A 63 -3.30 -6.89 0.23
CA VAL A 63 -2.71 -5.74 -0.45
C VAL A 63 -3.15 -5.80 -1.89
N TYR A 64 -3.81 -4.75 -2.40
CA TYR A 64 -4.35 -4.77 -3.75
C TYR A 64 -4.26 -3.41 -4.44
N ILE A 65 -4.28 -3.44 -5.77
CA ILE A 65 -4.42 -2.25 -6.61
C ILE A 65 -5.86 -2.19 -7.11
N PRO A 66 -6.66 -1.18 -6.72
CA PRO A 66 -8.05 -1.07 -7.16
C PRO A 66 -8.09 -0.75 -8.66
N ASN A 67 -8.83 -1.56 -9.42
CA ASN A 67 -9.07 -1.36 -10.86
C ASN A 67 -10.43 -0.68 -11.11
N GLY A 68 -10.78 0.29 -10.24
CA GLY A 68 -12.07 0.97 -10.20
C GLY A 68 -12.65 1.09 -8.78
N PRO A 69 -13.67 1.93 -8.56
CA PRO A 69 -14.26 2.15 -7.24
C PRO A 69 -14.88 0.86 -6.69
N GLY A 70 -14.35 0.37 -5.57
CA GLY A 70 -14.89 -0.83 -4.90
C GLY A 70 -14.60 -2.16 -5.60
N ILE A 71 -13.82 -2.16 -6.68
CA ILE A 71 -13.46 -3.37 -7.41
C ILE A 71 -12.17 -3.96 -6.82
N ILE A 72 -12.29 -5.12 -6.19
CA ILE A 72 -11.17 -5.96 -5.77
C ILE A 72 -11.09 -7.10 -6.76
N ASP A 73 -10.00 -7.12 -7.54
CA ASP A 73 -9.73 -8.17 -8.50
C ASP A 73 -8.62 -9.08 -7.95
N ASP A 74 -8.87 -10.39 -7.94
CA ASP A 74 -7.92 -11.39 -7.45
C ASP A 74 -6.59 -11.34 -8.22
N PHE A 75 -6.59 -10.94 -9.50
CA PHE A 75 -5.37 -10.76 -10.30
C PHE A 75 -4.51 -9.57 -9.86
N TYR A 76 -5.10 -8.63 -9.11
CA TYR A 76 -4.46 -7.43 -8.58
C TYR A 76 -4.33 -7.46 -7.05
N THR A 77 -4.49 -8.64 -6.44
CA THR A 77 -4.55 -8.81 -4.99
C THR A 77 -3.50 -9.80 -4.49
N ILE A 78 -2.73 -9.38 -3.50
CA ILE A 78 -1.83 -10.22 -2.71
C ILE A 78 -2.54 -10.59 -1.41
N LYS A 79 -2.91 -11.85 -1.26
CA LYS A 79 -3.51 -12.40 -0.03
C LYS A 79 -2.43 -12.66 1.01
N LEU A 80 -2.51 -12.00 2.17
CA LEU A 80 -1.56 -12.13 3.27
C LEU A 80 -2.14 -13.03 4.36
N ASN A 81 -1.37 -14.04 4.77
CA ASN A 81 -1.75 -14.96 5.84
C ASN A 81 -0.98 -14.61 7.12
N LYS A 82 -1.49 -15.11 8.24
CA LYS A 82 -0.79 -15.06 9.53
C LYS A 82 0.61 -15.65 9.40
N GLY A 83 1.59 -15.02 10.02
CA GLY A 83 2.98 -15.45 10.02
C GLY A 83 3.88 -14.51 9.22
N TYR A 84 5.06 -15.03 8.89
CA TYR A 84 6.03 -14.34 8.05
C TYR A 84 5.51 -14.21 6.60
N ILE A 85 5.70 -13.04 6.02
CA ILE A 85 5.21 -12.67 4.69
C ILE A 85 6.40 -12.26 3.83
N LYS A 86 6.43 -12.83 2.62
CA LYS A 86 7.37 -12.50 1.55
C LYS A 86 6.69 -12.81 0.21
N LYS A 87 5.89 -11.88 -0.30
CA LYS A 87 5.06 -12.09 -1.50
C LYS A 87 5.18 -10.93 -2.46
N GLY A 88 5.01 -11.20 -3.75
CA GLY A 88 4.99 -10.15 -4.77
C GLY A 88 3.97 -10.43 -5.86
N LEU A 89 3.61 -9.37 -6.55
CA LEU A 89 2.76 -9.34 -7.73
C LEU A 89 3.46 -8.49 -8.80
N SER A 90 3.30 -8.84 -10.07
CA SER A 90 3.76 -8.01 -11.19
C SER A 90 2.65 -7.87 -12.22
N ARG A 91 2.32 -6.63 -12.58
CA ARG A 91 1.26 -6.31 -13.53
C ARG A 91 1.61 -5.07 -14.33
N ALA A 92 1.26 -5.10 -15.62
CA ALA A 92 1.37 -3.93 -16.47
C ALA A 92 0.23 -2.96 -16.14
N PHE A 93 0.55 -1.69 -15.98
CA PHE A 93 -0.45 -0.64 -15.74
C PHE A 93 -0.24 0.51 -16.70
N THR A 94 -1.32 1.06 -17.21
CA THR A 94 -1.29 2.24 -18.09
C THR A 94 -1.29 3.55 -17.30
N TYR A 95 -1.80 3.56 -16.06
CA TYR A 95 -2.01 4.79 -15.30
C TYR A 95 -0.72 5.50 -14.86
N GLN A 96 -0.65 6.84 -14.97
CA GLN A 96 0.48 7.65 -14.50
C GLN A 96 0.60 7.67 -12.96
N GLN A 97 -0.53 7.50 -12.28
CA GLN A 97 -0.64 7.37 -10.84
C GLN A 97 -1.68 6.32 -10.50
N PHE A 98 -1.45 5.55 -9.43
CA PHE A 98 -2.39 4.57 -8.94
C PHE A 98 -2.27 4.42 -7.43
N SER A 99 -3.30 3.85 -6.81
CA SER A 99 -3.30 3.58 -5.37
C SER A 99 -2.92 2.13 -5.11
N ILE A 100 -2.25 1.88 -3.99
CA ILE A 100 -2.13 0.56 -3.38
C ILE A 100 -2.87 0.61 -2.05
N VAL A 101 -3.72 -0.39 -1.81
CA VAL A 101 -4.56 -0.46 -0.61
C VAL A 101 -4.13 -1.64 0.22
N TYR A 102 -3.77 -1.37 1.47
CA TYR A 102 -3.71 -2.38 2.53
C TYR A 102 -5.09 -2.47 3.21
N GLN A 103 -5.63 -3.67 3.33
CA GLN A 103 -6.89 -3.93 4.01
C GLN A 103 -6.77 -5.11 4.98
N PRO A 104 -6.89 -4.88 6.30
CA PRO A 104 -6.91 -5.96 7.28
C PRO A 104 -8.22 -6.77 7.16
N ILE A 105 -8.12 -8.08 7.38
CA ILE A 105 -9.29 -8.97 7.53
C ILE A 105 -9.39 -9.37 9.00
N THR A 106 -8.32 -9.96 9.54
CA THR A 106 -8.23 -10.36 10.96
C THR A 106 -6.94 -9.90 11.63
N ALA A 107 -6.01 -9.28 10.88
CA ALA A 107 -4.78 -8.74 11.44
C ALA A 107 -5.07 -7.63 12.47
N LYS A 108 -4.35 -7.67 13.59
CA LYS A 108 -4.42 -6.70 14.69
C LYS A 108 -3.05 -6.19 15.10
N SER A 109 -2.00 -6.99 14.88
CA SER A 109 -0.61 -6.64 15.20
C SER A 109 0.36 -7.25 14.19
N GLY A 110 1.50 -6.59 14.01
CA GLY A 110 2.46 -6.97 12.99
C GLY A 110 3.26 -5.80 12.46
N HIS A 111 4.00 -6.06 11.39
CA HIS A 111 4.86 -5.09 10.72
C HIS A 111 4.94 -5.47 9.25
N LEU A 112 4.64 -4.52 8.36
CA LEU A 112 4.64 -4.75 6.91
C LEU A 112 5.31 -3.58 6.18
N GLU A 113 6.11 -3.95 5.20
CA GLU A 113 6.69 -3.05 4.20
C GLU A 113 6.12 -3.42 2.82
N ILE A 114 5.69 -2.42 2.07
CA ILE A 114 5.19 -2.54 0.71
C ILE A 114 6.15 -1.80 -0.21
N ASP A 115 6.96 -2.55 -0.96
CA ASP A 115 7.87 -2.04 -1.96
C ASP A 115 7.21 -2.04 -3.34
N VAL A 116 7.42 -0.98 -4.12
CA VAL A 116 6.80 -0.75 -5.42
C VAL A 116 7.86 -0.34 -6.43
N ASP A 117 8.11 -1.22 -7.39
CA ASP A 117 8.90 -0.90 -8.56
C ASP A 117 7.96 -0.45 -9.69
N ALA A 118 7.88 0.86 -9.90
CA ALA A 118 7.09 1.49 -10.96
C ALA A 118 8.03 2.38 -11.81
N PRO A 119 8.60 1.84 -12.91
CA PRO A 119 9.51 2.59 -13.78
C PRO A 119 8.81 3.78 -14.48
#